data_AF-A0A1V6HDJ4-F1
#
_entry.id   AF-A0A1V6HDJ4-F1
#
_cell.length_a   1.000
_cell.length_b   1.000
_cell.length_c   1.000
_cell.angle_alpha   90.00
_cell.angle_beta   90.00
_cell.angle_gamma   90.00
#
_symmetry.space_group_name_H-M   'P 1'
#
loop_
_entity.id
_entity.type
_entity.pdbx_description
1 polymer ?
#
loop_
_entity_poly.entity_id
_entity_poly.type
_entity_poly.pdbx_seq_one_letter_code
_entity_poly.pdbx_strand_id
1 'polypeptide(L)'
;MALSANKIRKHKLHERAINTAPVNAGSKIYVGAYLCRESATGVVIPGADTAGLVPLGVVVEPLFPDDPDLAIDAAYDNTNGADGAVAATSAVRSVNYDQVGEYLFALDSGSGTPKVGDLAHLADDDEVSTTSTHGVIAGVFTRPGPNSGWFVDISKRGVLQPASPSAAIASLTGTVGGSANDAMTAITDPADKPADASALRDDLVTNTIPTIEANFTDLQAKVNAILAALRAAKIIASA
;
A
#
# COMPACT_ATOMS: atom_id res chain seq x y z
N MET A 1 -7.05 -20.78 -15.53
CA MET A 1 -7.53 -22.17 -15.22
C MET A 1 -8.63 -22.03 -14.15
N ALA A 2 -9.82 -22.59 -14.39
CA ALA A 2 -11.03 -22.27 -13.62
C ALA A 2 -10.87 -22.35 -12.09
N LEU A 3 -11.13 -21.22 -11.41
CA LEU A 3 -11.22 -21.12 -9.96
C LEU A 3 -12.29 -22.09 -9.44
N SER A 4 -11.86 -23.11 -8.71
CA SER A 4 -12.75 -24.12 -8.16
C SER A 4 -13.64 -23.52 -7.07
N ALA A 5 -14.91 -23.30 -7.42
CA ALA A 5 -16.08 -23.11 -6.56
C ALA A 5 -16.00 -22.01 -5.46
N ASN A 6 -16.83 -20.98 -5.66
CA ASN A 6 -17.26 -19.98 -4.66
C ASN A 6 -17.51 -20.59 -3.28
N LYS A 7 -16.66 -20.24 -2.31
CA LYS A 7 -16.87 -20.50 -0.89
C LYS A 7 -16.58 -19.23 -0.13
N ILE A 8 -17.38 -18.96 0.92
CA ILE A 8 -17.07 -17.93 1.93
C ILE A 8 -15.60 -18.07 2.31
N ARG A 9 -14.82 -17.01 2.08
CA ARG A 9 -13.41 -16.99 2.45
C ARG A 9 -13.32 -17.23 3.96
N LYS A 10 -12.48 -18.21 4.35
CA LYS A 10 -12.14 -18.39 5.77
C LYS A 10 -11.58 -17.06 6.26
N HIS A 11 -12.16 -16.53 7.32
CA HIS A 11 -11.73 -15.27 7.90
C HIS A 11 -11.54 -15.43 9.41
N LYS A 12 -10.67 -14.59 9.98
CA LYS A 12 -10.60 -14.44 11.43
C LYS A 12 -11.86 -13.70 11.88
N LEU A 13 -12.48 -14.14 12.98
CA LEU A 13 -13.60 -13.40 13.57
C LEU A 13 -13.12 -11.98 13.93
N HIS A 14 -13.86 -10.98 13.47
CA HIS A 14 -13.57 -9.58 13.70
C HIS A 14 -14.88 -8.78 13.67
N GLU A 15 -14.84 -7.56 14.22
CA GLU A 15 -15.94 -6.61 14.09
C GLU A 15 -16.02 -6.14 12.63
N ARG A 16 -17.12 -6.48 11.96
CA ARG A 16 -17.29 -6.23 10.54
C ARG A 16 -17.55 -4.76 10.27
N ALA A 17 -16.84 -4.18 9.31
CA ALA A 17 -17.08 -2.83 8.82
C ALA A 17 -17.81 -2.91 7.49
N ILE A 18 -19.13 -3.14 7.56
CA ILE A 18 -19.96 -3.35 6.38
C ILE A 18 -20.28 -2.04 5.69
N ASN A 19 -20.11 -2.05 4.36
CA ASN A 19 -20.57 -0.98 3.49
C ASN A 19 -21.27 -1.57 2.27
N THR A 20 -22.03 -0.73 1.58
CA THR A 20 -22.84 -1.11 0.42
C THR A 20 -22.35 -0.37 -0.81
N ALA A 21 -22.32 -1.04 -1.97
CA ALA A 21 -21.93 -0.40 -3.22
C ALA A 21 -22.80 -0.85 -4.40
N PRO A 22 -23.07 0.06 -5.36
CA PRO A 22 -23.92 -0.23 -6.50
C PRO A 22 -23.20 -1.12 -7.52
N VAL A 23 -23.96 -2.03 -8.12
CA VAL A 23 -23.49 -2.95 -9.17
C VAL A 23 -24.39 -2.84 -10.41
N ASN A 24 -23.79 -2.98 -11.59
CA ASN A 24 -24.54 -2.98 -12.83
C ASN A 24 -25.51 -4.16 -12.92
N ALA A 25 -26.61 -3.97 -13.66
CA ALA A 25 -27.51 -5.06 -14.02
C ALA A 25 -26.74 -6.11 -14.83
N GLY A 26 -26.98 -7.40 -14.53
CA GLY A 26 -26.33 -8.51 -15.22
C GLY A 26 -24.91 -8.87 -14.75
N SER A 27 -24.22 -8.04 -13.96
CA SER A 27 -22.90 -8.39 -13.43
C SER A 27 -22.96 -9.55 -12.44
N LYS A 28 -22.05 -10.53 -12.55
CA LYS A 28 -21.99 -11.66 -11.61
C LYS A 28 -20.99 -11.32 -10.48
N ILE A 29 -21.51 -11.08 -9.28
CA ILE A 29 -20.71 -10.85 -8.07
C ILE A 29 -21.03 -11.97 -7.09
N TYR A 30 -19.98 -12.65 -6.62
CA TYR A 30 -20.10 -13.78 -5.72
C TYR A 30 -19.78 -13.44 -4.27
N VAL A 31 -20.39 -14.16 -3.34
CA VAL A 31 -20.07 -14.07 -1.92
C VAL A 31 -18.61 -14.47 -1.71
N GLY A 32 -17.88 -13.66 -0.95
CA GLY A 32 -16.45 -13.83 -0.76
C GLY A 32 -15.60 -13.32 -1.92
N ALA A 33 -16.16 -12.71 -2.98
CA ALA A 33 -15.37 -12.01 -3.99
C ALA A 33 -14.68 -10.78 -3.39
N TYR A 34 -13.49 -10.44 -3.89
CA TYR A 34 -12.91 -9.11 -3.62
C TYR A 34 -13.57 -8.12 -4.59
N LEU A 35 -13.85 -6.90 -4.14
CA LEU A 35 -14.46 -5.86 -4.96
C LEU A 35 -13.47 -4.76 -5.29
N CYS A 36 -13.54 -4.33 -6.54
CA CYS A 36 -12.98 -3.08 -7.00
C CYS A 36 -14.11 -2.16 -7.49
N ARG A 37 -13.87 -0.86 -7.45
CA ARG A 37 -14.76 0.14 -8.04
C ARG A 37 -14.07 0.81 -9.20
N GLU A 38 -14.79 0.95 -10.30
CA GLU A 38 -14.34 1.77 -11.42
C GLU A 38 -14.35 3.25 -11.01
N SER A 39 -13.23 3.94 -11.17
CA SER A 39 -13.14 5.36 -10.78
C SER A 39 -14.08 6.27 -11.59
N ALA A 40 -14.43 5.89 -12.82
CA ALA A 40 -15.22 6.72 -13.72
C ALA A 40 -16.74 6.58 -13.50
N THR A 41 -17.22 5.37 -13.25
CA THR A 41 -18.65 5.04 -13.17
C THR A 41 -19.14 4.90 -11.72
N GLY A 42 -18.23 4.63 -10.78
CA GLY A 42 -18.56 4.39 -9.38
C GLY A 42 -19.22 3.03 -9.11
N VAL A 43 -19.36 2.18 -10.13
CA VAL A 43 -19.93 0.83 -10.00
C VAL A 43 -18.88 -0.18 -9.60
N VAL A 44 -19.30 -1.22 -8.88
CA VAL A 44 -18.39 -2.30 -8.47
C VAL A 44 -18.30 -3.40 -9.52
N ILE A 45 -17.10 -3.95 -9.59
CA ILE A 45 -16.74 -5.13 -10.38
C ILE A 45 -16.01 -6.13 -9.48
N PRO A 46 -15.92 -7.42 -9.87
CA PRO A 46 -14.97 -8.34 -9.26
C PRO A 46 -13.56 -7.74 -9.27
N GLY A 47 -12.79 -8.04 -8.23
CA GLY A 47 -11.42 -7.56 -8.10
C GLY A 47 -10.58 -8.03 -9.28
N ALA A 48 -10.06 -7.09 -10.05
CA ALA A 48 -9.21 -7.30 -11.20
C ALA A 48 -7.97 -6.39 -11.11
N ASP A 49 -6.92 -6.74 -11.83
CA ASP A 49 -5.68 -5.96 -11.85
C ASP A 49 -5.65 -4.99 -13.05
N THR A 50 -6.52 -3.98 -13.00
CA THR A 50 -6.55 -2.91 -14.01
C THR A 50 -6.23 -1.56 -13.38
N ALA A 51 -5.35 -0.80 -14.03
CA ALA A 51 -5.01 0.55 -13.59
C ALA A 51 -6.26 1.44 -13.51
N GLY A 52 -6.36 2.23 -12.42
CA GLY A 52 -7.51 3.12 -12.19
C GLY A 52 -8.69 2.49 -11.44
N LEU A 53 -8.58 1.22 -11.06
CA LEU A 53 -9.53 0.59 -10.14
C LEU A 53 -9.22 0.94 -8.68
N VAL A 54 -10.28 1.17 -7.90
CA VAL A 54 -10.19 1.45 -6.46
C VAL A 54 -10.55 0.20 -5.68
N PRO A 55 -9.64 -0.40 -4.91
CA PRO A 55 -9.95 -1.59 -4.11
C PRO A 55 -10.88 -1.25 -2.94
N LEU A 56 -11.91 -2.08 -2.73
CA LEU A 56 -12.96 -1.83 -1.74
C LEU A 56 -12.95 -2.80 -0.55
N GLY A 57 -12.96 -4.11 -0.80
CA GLY A 57 -13.09 -5.10 0.26
C GLY A 57 -13.69 -6.42 -0.22
N VAL A 58 -14.30 -7.20 0.69
CA VAL A 58 -14.77 -8.56 0.38
C VAL A 58 -16.28 -8.69 0.57
N VAL A 59 -16.98 -9.24 -0.42
CA VAL A 59 -18.44 -9.46 -0.38
C VAL A 59 -18.84 -10.43 0.73
N VAL A 60 -19.89 -10.13 1.47
CA VAL A 60 -20.34 -10.96 2.62
C VAL A 60 -21.84 -11.29 2.65
N GLU A 61 -22.51 -11.32 1.49
CA GLU A 61 -23.97 -11.50 1.39
C GLU A 61 -24.47 -12.96 1.58
N PRO A 62 -25.73 -13.14 2.02
CA PRO A 62 -26.46 -12.25 2.91
C PRO A 62 -25.97 -12.45 4.35
N LEU A 63 -25.88 -11.38 5.14
CA LEU A 63 -26.09 -11.54 6.58
C LEU A 63 -27.56 -11.98 6.71
N PHE A 64 -27.77 -13.24 7.09
CA PHE A 64 -29.03 -13.91 7.40
C PHE A 64 -30.31 -13.06 7.26
N PRO A 65 -31.28 -13.41 6.40
CA PRO A 65 -32.65 -12.99 6.65
C PRO A 65 -33.11 -13.61 7.96
N ASP A 66 -33.97 -12.91 8.71
CA ASP A 66 -34.60 -13.38 9.95
C ASP A 66 -35.47 -14.65 9.78
N ASP A 67 -35.49 -15.21 8.57
CA ASP A 67 -36.18 -16.42 8.16
C ASP A 67 -35.16 -17.53 7.82
N PRO A 68 -35.03 -18.56 8.67
CA PRO A 68 -34.09 -19.65 8.47
C PRO A 68 -34.42 -20.55 7.27
N ASP A 69 -35.65 -20.53 6.75
CA ASP A 69 -36.09 -21.37 5.63
C ASP A 69 -35.86 -20.70 4.26
N LEU A 70 -35.73 -19.37 4.20
CA LEU A 70 -35.29 -18.63 3.00
C LEU A 70 -33.76 -18.57 2.84
N ALA A 71 -33.01 -18.90 3.89
CA ALA A 71 -31.56 -18.78 3.94
C ALA A 71 -30.80 -19.91 3.20
N ILE A 72 -31.46 -21.05 2.92
CA ILE A 72 -30.81 -22.21 2.30
C ILE A 72 -30.70 -22.08 0.76
N ASP A 73 -31.64 -21.39 0.12
CA ASP A 73 -31.65 -21.27 -1.35
C ASP A 73 -31.13 -19.93 -1.89
N ALA A 74 -31.06 -18.87 -1.07
CA ALA A 74 -30.58 -17.54 -1.49
C ALA A 74 -29.05 -17.34 -1.41
N ALA A 75 -28.33 -18.21 -0.68
CA ALA A 75 -26.90 -18.04 -0.40
C ALA A 75 -25.98 -18.78 -1.37
N TYR A 76 -26.52 -19.55 -2.30
CA TYR A 76 -25.74 -20.41 -3.19
C TYR A 76 -26.17 -20.15 -4.62
N ASP A 77 -25.35 -19.36 -5.29
CA ASP A 77 -25.27 -19.25 -6.74
C ASP A 77 -26.06 -18.11 -7.42
N ASN A 78 -25.32 -17.12 -7.94
CA ASN A 78 -25.82 -16.13 -8.91
C ASN A 78 -25.41 -16.48 -10.35
N THR A 79 -25.24 -17.76 -10.68
CA THR A 79 -24.97 -18.22 -12.06
C THR A 79 -26.03 -17.75 -13.04
N ASN A 80 -27.27 -17.53 -12.58
CA ASN A 80 -28.44 -17.21 -13.41
C ASN A 80 -29.04 -15.81 -13.22
N GLY A 81 -28.35 -14.88 -12.54
CA GLY A 81 -28.82 -13.49 -12.50
C GLY A 81 -30.06 -13.22 -11.65
N ALA A 82 -30.43 -14.13 -10.74
CA ALA A 82 -31.50 -13.91 -9.77
C ALA A 82 -30.92 -13.38 -8.45
N ASP A 83 -30.60 -12.08 -8.49
CA ASP A 83 -30.53 -11.10 -7.41
C ASP A 83 -30.22 -11.58 -5.97
N GLY A 84 -28.93 -11.70 -5.66
CA GLY A 84 -28.37 -11.27 -4.37
C GLY A 84 -28.36 -9.74 -4.20
N ALA A 85 -29.38 -9.06 -4.73
CA ALA A 85 -29.50 -7.62 -4.75
C ALA A 85 -30.10 -7.11 -3.44
N VAL A 86 -29.37 -6.29 -2.70
CA VAL A 86 -30.01 -5.44 -1.71
C VAL A 86 -30.56 -4.23 -2.47
N ALA A 87 -31.89 -4.14 -2.58
CA ALA A 87 -32.54 -2.93 -3.04
C ALA A 87 -32.38 -1.87 -1.95
N ALA A 88 -31.33 -1.05 -2.06
CA ALA A 88 -31.37 0.25 -1.40
C ALA A 88 -32.60 1.01 -1.93
N THR A 89 -33.18 1.88 -1.11
CA THR A 89 -34.47 2.57 -1.31
C THR A 89 -34.62 3.38 -2.62
N SER A 90 -33.64 3.33 -3.52
CA SER A 90 -33.71 3.75 -4.91
C SER A 90 -33.08 2.69 -5.84
N ALA A 91 -33.91 1.90 -6.54
CA ALA A 91 -33.74 1.21 -7.85
C ALA A 91 -32.36 0.66 -8.34
N VAL A 92 -31.31 0.60 -7.52
CA VAL A 92 -29.95 0.23 -7.91
C VAL A 92 -29.54 -1.03 -7.17
N ARG A 93 -29.31 -2.10 -7.93
CA ARG A 93 -28.76 -3.35 -7.43
C ARG A 93 -27.45 -3.06 -6.68
N SER A 94 -27.33 -3.58 -5.46
CA SER A 94 -26.16 -3.30 -4.61
C SER A 94 -25.67 -4.55 -3.89
N VAL A 95 -24.41 -4.52 -3.44
CA VAL A 95 -23.76 -5.59 -2.66
C VAL A 95 -23.15 -5.04 -1.38
N ASN A 96 -23.28 -5.80 -0.30
CA ASN A 96 -22.61 -5.56 0.98
C ASN A 96 -21.24 -6.22 0.99
N TYR A 97 -20.25 -5.45 1.41
CA TYR A 97 -18.88 -5.90 1.53
C TYR A 97 -18.28 -5.43 2.84
N ASP A 98 -17.39 -6.26 3.38
CA ASP A 98 -16.57 -5.91 4.52
C ASP A 98 -15.33 -5.14 4.06
N GLN A 99 -15.01 -4.07 4.78
CA GLN A 99 -13.88 -3.21 4.50
C GLN A 99 -12.64 -3.56 5.33
N VAL A 100 -12.79 -4.42 6.33
CA VAL A 100 -11.72 -4.78 7.25
C VAL A 100 -11.68 -6.29 7.39
N GLY A 101 -10.59 -6.79 7.97
CA GLY A 101 -10.48 -8.19 8.34
C GLY A 101 -9.45 -8.99 7.55
N GLU A 102 -9.20 -10.18 8.07
CA GLU A 102 -8.22 -11.10 7.53
C GLU A 102 -8.95 -12.22 6.77
N TYR A 103 -8.77 -12.30 5.45
CA TYR A 103 -9.44 -13.28 4.59
C TYR A 103 -8.44 -14.18 3.88
N LEU A 104 -8.81 -15.45 3.68
CA LEU A 104 -8.02 -16.42 2.94
C LEU A 104 -8.18 -16.24 1.42
N PHE A 105 -7.06 -16.08 0.72
CA PHE A 105 -6.98 -16.03 -0.75
C PHE A 105 -6.14 -17.19 -1.27
N ALA A 106 -6.44 -17.65 -2.48
CA ALA A 106 -5.54 -18.50 -3.24
C ALA A 106 -4.43 -17.64 -3.87
N LEU A 107 -3.25 -18.23 -4.05
CA LEU A 107 -2.18 -17.61 -4.83
C LEU A 107 -2.34 -17.97 -6.30
N ASP A 108 -2.01 -17.03 -7.18
CA ASP A 108 -1.97 -17.30 -8.61
C ASP A 108 -0.86 -18.31 -8.95
N SER A 109 -1.10 -19.12 -9.98
CA SER A 109 -0.17 -20.17 -10.41
C SER A 109 1.18 -19.59 -10.83
N GLY A 110 2.27 -20.20 -10.36
CA GLY A 110 3.62 -19.69 -10.63
C GLY A 110 4.07 -18.52 -9.73
N SER A 111 3.19 -18.01 -8.85
CA SER A 111 3.59 -17.06 -7.80
C SER A 111 4.59 -17.71 -6.85
N GLY A 112 5.61 -16.94 -6.45
CA GLY A 112 6.51 -17.35 -5.35
C GLY A 112 5.76 -17.40 -4.01
N THR A 113 6.34 -18.07 -3.02
CA THR A 113 5.78 -18.09 -1.66
C THR A 113 5.87 -16.70 -1.02
N PRO A 114 4.74 -16.07 -0.64
CA PRO A 114 4.75 -14.78 0.05
C PRO A 114 5.43 -14.84 1.42
N LYS A 115 5.86 -13.69 1.92
CA LYS A 115 6.25 -13.52 3.32
C LYS A 115 5.20 -12.68 4.06
N VAL A 116 5.16 -12.86 5.38
CA VAL A 116 4.34 -12.00 6.25
C VAL A 116 4.81 -10.56 6.12
N GLY A 117 3.88 -9.65 5.88
CA GLY A 117 4.14 -8.23 5.65
C GLY A 117 4.31 -7.85 4.17
N ASP A 118 4.41 -8.81 3.26
CA ASP A 118 4.43 -8.53 1.82
C ASP A 118 3.06 -8.03 1.35
N LEU A 119 3.05 -7.19 0.31
CA LEU A 119 1.82 -6.71 -0.30
C LEU A 119 1.13 -7.83 -1.07
N ALA A 120 -0.18 -7.95 -0.88
CA ALA A 120 -1.02 -8.83 -1.65
C ALA A 120 -1.64 -8.05 -2.81
N HIS A 121 -1.22 -8.36 -4.03
CA HIS A 121 -1.76 -7.78 -5.24
C HIS A 121 -2.91 -8.65 -5.75
N LEU A 122 -3.93 -8.04 -6.35
CA LEU A 122 -4.92 -8.81 -7.10
C LEU A 122 -4.25 -9.39 -8.34
N ALA A 123 -4.54 -10.65 -8.63
CA ALA A 123 -4.31 -11.20 -9.96
C ALA A 123 -5.42 -10.71 -10.89
N ASP A 124 -5.14 -10.69 -12.19
CA ASP A 124 -6.14 -10.42 -13.21
C ASP A 124 -7.31 -11.43 -13.11
N ASP A 125 -8.49 -11.03 -13.58
CA ASP A 125 -9.61 -11.96 -13.70
C ASP A 125 -9.31 -12.95 -14.83
N ASP A 126 -9.13 -14.22 -14.47
CA ASP A 126 -8.65 -15.32 -15.32
C ASP A 126 -9.62 -15.66 -16.50
N GLU A 127 -10.72 -14.89 -16.66
CA GLU A 127 -11.61 -14.89 -17.84
C GLU A 127 -11.11 -14.00 -18.99
N VAL A 128 -10.24 -13.00 -18.73
CA VAL A 128 -9.72 -12.10 -19.78
C VAL A 128 -8.20 -12.14 -19.74
N SER A 129 -7.59 -12.81 -20.71
CA SER A 129 -6.14 -12.92 -20.84
C SER A 129 -5.46 -11.54 -20.96
N THR A 130 -5.04 -10.93 -19.84
CA THR A 130 -4.04 -9.86 -19.86
C THR A 130 -2.94 -10.08 -18.81
N THR A 131 -1.76 -9.56 -19.10
CA THR A 131 -0.61 -9.65 -18.21
C THR A 131 -0.86 -8.76 -16.98
N SER A 132 -0.93 -9.34 -15.78
CA SER A 132 -1.05 -8.59 -14.52
C SER A 132 0.10 -7.58 -14.37
N THR A 133 -0.26 -6.33 -14.14
CA THR A 133 0.65 -5.22 -13.80
C THR A 133 0.96 -5.15 -12.31
N HIS A 134 0.26 -5.92 -11.48
CA HIS A 134 0.25 -5.85 -10.03
C HIS A 134 -0.08 -4.43 -9.51
N GLY A 135 -0.93 -3.69 -10.22
CA GLY A 135 -1.30 -2.32 -9.91
C GLY A 135 -2.29 -2.17 -8.74
N VAL A 136 -3.13 -3.19 -8.49
CA VAL A 136 -4.17 -3.12 -7.45
C VAL A 136 -3.78 -3.93 -6.22
N ILE A 137 -3.64 -3.24 -5.09
CA ILE A 137 -3.25 -3.84 -3.81
C ILE A 137 -4.50 -4.19 -2.99
N ALA A 138 -4.70 -5.49 -2.78
CA ALA A 138 -5.80 -6.04 -2.00
C ALA A 138 -5.59 -5.87 -0.49
N GLY A 139 -4.34 -5.86 -0.04
CA GLY A 139 -3.97 -5.79 1.36
C GLY A 139 -2.54 -6.26 1.63
N VAL A 140 -2.30 -6.81 2.82
CA VAL A 140 -0.99 -7.34 3.26
C VAL A 140 -1.11 -8.79 3.69
N PHE A 141 -0.16 -9.64 3.27
CA PHE A 141 -0.09 -11.03 3.71
C PHE A 141 0.23 -11.13 5.20
N THR A 142 -0.58 -11.90 5.95
CA THR A 142 -0.42 -12.03 7.41
C THR A 142 0.08 -13.39 7.85
N ARG A 143 -0.39 -14.47 7.22
CA ARG A 143 0.01 -15.85 7.55
C ARG A 143 -0.39 -16.86 6.48
N PRO A 144 0.31 -18.00 6.39
CA PRO A 144 -0.12 -19.12 5.56
C PRO A 144 -1.49 -19.65 5.99
N GLY A 145 -2.28 -20.06 5.01
CA GLY A 145 -3.55 -20.74 5.19
C GLY A 145 -3.54 -22.18 4.67
N PRO A 146 -4.66 -22.90 4.81
CA PRO A 146 -4.80 -24.24 4.27
C PRO A 146 -4.76 -24.23 2.73
N ASN A 147 -4.48 -25.39 2.13
CA ASN A 147 -4.50 -25.61 0.67
C ASN A 147 -3.64 -24.61 -0.12
N SER A 148 -2.46 -24.27 0.41
CA SER A 148 -1.53 -23.29 -0.20
C SER A 148 -2.08 -21.86 -0.33
N GLY A 149 -3.23 -21.57 0.28
CA GLY A 149 -3.75 -20.21 0.36
C GLY A 149 -3.02 -19.37 1.40
N TRP A 150 -3.24 -18.06 1.36
CA TRP A 150 -2.69 -17.10 2.32
C TRP A 150 -3.75 -16.18 2.86
N PHE A 151 -3.63 -15.87 4.15
CA PHE A 151 -4.45 -14.86 4.78
C PHE A 151 -3.91 -13.46 4.45
N VAL A 152 -4.83 -12.57 4.09
CA VAL A 152 -4.54 -11.17 3.74
C VAL A 152 -5.42 -10.26 4.59
N ASP A 153 -4.80 -9.27 5.23
CA ASP A 153 -5.51 -8.18 5.91
C ASP A 153 -5.90 -7.10 4.89
N ILE A 154 -7.19 -7.00 4.62
CA ILE A 154 -7.76 -6.08 3.62
C ILE A 154 -7.92 -4.65 4.13
N SER A 155 -7.66 -4.41 5.42
CA SER A 155 -7.69 -3.07 6.02
C SER A 155 -6.58 -2.17 5.47
N LYS A 156 -5.56 -2.78 4.83
CA LYS A 156 -4.42 -2.13 4.15
C LYS A 156 -4.57 -2.12 2.63
N ARG A 157 -5.78 -2.27 2.11
CA ARG A 157 -6.07 -2.16 0.67
C ARG A 157 -5.70 -0.80 0.11
N GLY A 158 -5.29 -0.76 -1.15
CA GLY A 158 -4.98 0.49 -1.85
C GLY A 158 -3.85 1.30 -1.21
N VAL A 159 -3.08 0.71 -0.28
CA VAL A 159 -1.82 1.29 0.18
C VAL A 159 -0.98 1.47 -1.07
N LEU A 160 -0.73 2.73 -1.45
CA LEU A 160 0.19 3.02 -2.53
C LEU A 160 1.51 2.33 -2.18
N GLN A 161 1.96 1.43 -3.05
CA GLN A 161 3.35 1.05 -3.04
C GLN A 161 4.15 2.37 -3.03
N PRO A 162 5.03 2.64 -2.04
CA PRO A 162 6.10 3.56 -2.32
C PRO A 162 6.75 2.97 -3.57
N ALA A 163 6.60 3.65 -4.70
CA ALA A 163 7.05 3.18 -6.01
C ALA A 163 8.40 2.48 -5.84
N SER A 164 8.59 1.32 -6.48
CA SER A 164 9.83 0.53 -6.39
C SER A 164 11.00 1.43 -6.09
N PRO A 165 11.64 1.28 -4.91
CA PRO A 165 12.41 2.36 -4.29
C PRO A 165 13.28 3.02 -5.34
N SER A 166 13.20 4.35 -5.46
CA SER A 166 14.04 5.06 -6.42
C SER A 166 15.51 4.67 -6.18
N ALA A 167 16.32 4.68 -7.23
CA ALA A 167 17.72 4.24 -7.17
C ALA A 167 18.45 4.79 -5.94
N ALA A 168 19.37 3.99 -5.39
CA ALA A 168 20.10 4.36 -4.18
C ALA A 168 20.82 5.70 -4.36
N ILE A 169 20.55 6.63 -3.46
CA ILE A 169 21.30 7.88 -3.36
C ILE A 169 22.46 7.62 -2.41
N ALA A 170 23.69 7.84 -2.87
CA ALA A 170 24.88 7.65 -2.05
C ALA A 170 24.92 8.64 -0.88
N SER A 171 25.44 8.20 0.26
CA SER A 171 25.71 9.09 1.38
C SER A 171 26.82 10.08 1.00
N LEU A 172 26.75 11.30 1.54
CA LEU A 172 27.85 12.25 1.46
C LEU A 172 29.00 11.73 2.32
N THR A 173 30.19 11.57 1.73
CA THR A 173 31.40 11.09 2.39
C THR A 173 32.54 12.11 2.23
N GLY A 174 33.59 11.97 3.05
CA GLY A 174 34.75 12.87 3.08
C GLY A 174 34.85 13.66 4.38
N THR A 175 36.08 14.09 4.70
CA THR A 175 36.38 14.87 5.91
C THR A 175 36.38 16.34 5.58
N VAL A 176 35.52 17.11 6.24
CA VAL A 176 35.42 18.57 6.05
C VAL A 176 36.21 19.38 7.09
N GLY A 177 36.89 18.74 8.05
CA GLY A 177 37.84 19.39 8.96
C GLY A 177 37.28 19.85 10.31
N GLY A 178 35.96 20.01 10.45
CA GLY A 178 35.30 20.50 11.66
C GLY A 178 34.44 19.47 12.41
N SER A 179 34.13 19.74 13.68
CA SER A 179 33.18 18.97 14.49
C SER A 179 31.74 19.42 14.24
N ALA A 180 30.82 18.48 14.10
CA ALA A 180 29.38 18.76 14.08
C ALA A 180 28.94 19.42 15.40
N ASN A 181 28.07 20.43 15.33
CA ASN A 181 27.52 21.11 16.50
C ASN A 181 25.97 21.16 16.51
N ASP A 182 25.33 20.42 15.60
CA ASP A 182 23.87 20.31 15.43
C ASP A 182 23.16 21.61 14.99
N ALA A 183 23.89 22.66 14.61
CA ALA A 183 23.34 23.91 14.14
C ALA A 183 24.15 24.54 13.01
N MET A 184 23.49 25.16 12.03
CA MET A 184 24.19 26.09 11.16
C MET A 184 24.43 27.40 11.91
N THR A 185 25.68 27.83 11.96
CA THR A 185 26.07 29.10 12.58
C THR A 185 26.49 30.12 11.53
N ALA A 186 26.38 31.40 11.86
CA ALA A 186 26.87 32.47 10.99
C ALA A 186 28.37 32.30 10.77
N ILE A 187 28.85 32.48 9.54
CA ILE A 187 30.27 32.43 9.23
C ILE A 187 30.98 33.54 10.01
N THR A 188 31.98 33.16 10.80
CA THR A 188 32.76 34.12 11.59
C THR A 188 33.61 34.97 10.66
N ASP A 189 33.50 36.29 10.79
CA ASP A 189 34.34 37.23 10.04
C ASP A 189 35.83 37.06 10.44
N PRO A 190 36.77 37.30 9.51
CA PRO A 190 38.22 37.18 9.75
C PRO A 190 38.79 38.36 10.57
N ALA A 191 38.03 38.93 11.51
CA ALA A 191 38.33 40.14 12.28
C ALA A 191 38.46 41.45 11.47
N ASP A 192 38.22 42.57 12.15
CA ASP A 192 38.23 43.89 11.52
C ASP A 192 39.67 44.39 11.29
N LYS A 193 40.05 44.50 10.01
CA LYS A 193 41.27 45.16 9.51
C LYS A 193 42.59 44.43 9.85
N PRO A 194 42.95 43.37 9.11
CA PRO A 194 44.25 42.72 9.24
C PRO A 194 45.40 43.69 8.90
N ALA A 195 46.51 43.58 9.64
CA ALA A 195 47.67 44.46 9.47
C ALA A 195 48.44 44.20 8.17
N ASP A 196 48.47 42.94 7.74
CA ASP A 196 49.11 42.48 6.52
C ASP A 196 48.46 41.17 6.02
N ALA A 197 49.01 40.59 4.95
CA ALA A 197 48.50 39.36 4.36
C ALA A 197 48.68 38.13 5.27
N SER A 198 49.69 38.12 6.15
CA SER A 198 49.89 37.02 7.10
C SER A 198 48.86 37.09 8.21
N ALA A 199 48.57 38.28 8.73
CA ALA A 199 47.49 38.49 9.68
C ALA A 199 46.15 38.02 9.10
N LEU A 200 45.80 38.44 7.87
CA LEU A 200 44.58 37.97 7.20
C LEU A 200 44.53 36.44 7.06
N ARG A 201 45.64 35.80 6.67
CA ARG A 201 45.69 34.34 6.53
C ARG A 201 45.43 33.66 7.87
N ASP A 202 46.08 34.13 8.93
CA ASP A 202 45.96 33.53 10.26
C ASP A 202 44.54 33.74 10.82
N ASP A 203 43.92 34.88 10.53
CA ASP A 203 42.53 35.16 10.89
C ASP A 203 41.55 34.25 10.13
N LEU A 204 41.75 34.03 8.82
CA LEU A 204 40.92 33.12 8.03
C LEU A 204 40.99 31.67 8.56
N VAL A 205 42.20 31.21 8.89
CA VAL A 205 42.45 29.86 9.45
C VAL A 205 41.84 29.70 10.82
N THR A 206 41.82 30.76 11.64
CA THR A 206 41.34 30.70 13.02
C THR A 206 39.82 30.88 13.13
N ASN A 207 39.25 31.78 12.33
CA ASN A 207 37.87 32.22 12.51
C ASN A 207 36.95 31.66 11.42
N THR A 208 37.24 31.99 10.16
CA THR A 208 36.31 31.77 9.05
C THR A 208 36.25 30.30 8.60
N ILE A 209 37.42 29.68 8.38
CA ILE A 209 37.52 28.30 7.90
C ILE A 209 36.84 27.33 8.87
N PRO A 210 37.13 27.34 10.19
CA PRO A 210 36.53 26.38 11.11
C PRO A 210 35.00 26.46 11.18
N THR A 211 34.41 27.66 11.04
CA THR A 211 32.95 27.80 11.00
C THR A 211 32.35 27.22 9.72
N ILE A 212 33.00 27.42 8.57
CA ILE A 212 32.57 26.82 7.31
C ILE A 212 32.65 25.29 7.38
N GLU A 213 33.76 24.77 7.90
CA GLU A 213 34.00 23.34 8.07
C GLU A 213 32.96 22.70 9.00
N ALA A 214 32.65 23.32 10.14
CA ALA A 214 31.62 22.85 11.06
C ALA A 214 30.23 22.81 10.37
N ASN A 215 29.84 23.88 9.69
CA ASN A 215 28.56 23.95 8.98
C ASN A 215 28.43 22.86 7.89
N PHE A 216 29.50 22.56 7.15
CA PHE A 216 29.47 21.48 6.17
C PHE A 216 29.44 20.09 6.82
N THR A 217 30.14 19.88 7.94
CA THR A 217 30.03 18.65 8.72
C THR A 217 28.59 18.43 9.21
N ASP A 218 27.93 19.48 9.71
CA ASP A 218 26.53 19.40 10.14
C ASP A 218 25.58 19.11 8.97
N LEU A 219 25.76 19.76 7.82
CA LEU A 219 24.96 19.48 6.63
C LEU A 219 25.15 18.03 6.16
N GLN A 220 26.39 17.54 6.14
CA GLN A 220 26.70 16.15 5.81
C GLN A 220 25.96 15.18 6.74
N ALA A 221 26.01 15.43 8.07
CA ALA A 221 25.34 14.61 9.06
C ALA A 221 23.80 14.63 8.89
N LYS A 222 23.19 15.81 8.73
CA LYS A 222 21.73 15.94 8.57
C LYS A 222 21.23 15.33 7.25
N VAL A 223 21.92 15.55 6.14
CA VAL A 223 21.57 14.93 4.85
C VAL A 223 21.66 13.41 4.96
N ASN A 224 22.74 12.87 5.54
CA ASN A 224 22.89 11.43 5.70
C ASN A 224 21.86 10.82 6.66
N ALA A 225 21.44 11.54 7.70
CA ALA A 225 20.34 11.12 8.58
C ALA A 225 19.00 11.05 7.84
N ILE A 226 18.70 12.04 6.97
CA ILE A 226 17.51 12.01 6.10
C ILE A 226 17.57 10.82 5.15
N LEU A 227 18.71 10.60 4.48
CA LEU A 227 18.89 9.45 3.58
C LEU A 227 18.70 8.12 4.33
N ALA A 228 19.22 7.99 5.55
CA ALA A 228 19.00 6.81 6.39
C ALA A 228 17.52 6.59 6.72
N ALA A 229 16.79 7.66 7.09
CA ALA A 229 15.36 7.58 7.36
C ALA A 229 14.55 7.17 6.10
N LEU A 230 14.89 7.71 4.92
CA LEU A 230 14.25 7.36 3.66
C LEU A 230 14.51 5.89 3.26
N ARG A 231 15.72 5.37 3.49
CA ARG A 231 16.04 3.94 3.31
C ARG A 231 15.27 3.05 4.28
N ALA A 232 15.18 3.44 5.55
CA ALA A 232 14.42 2.70 6.57
C ALA A 232 12.92 2.66 6.24
N ALA A 233 12.38 3.75 5.67
CA ALA A 233 11.02 3.82 5.15
C ALA A 233 10.82 3.13 3.78
N LYS A 234 11.89 2.57 3.19
CA LYS A 234 11.89 1.93 1.86
C LYS A 234 11.42 2.83 0.72
N ILE A 235 11.60 4.14 0.85
CA ILE A 235 11.27 5.12 -0.19
C ILE A 235 12.36 5.14 -1.27
N ILE A 236 13.63 4.97 -0.85
CA ILE A 236 14.79 4.85 -1.73
C ILE A 236 15.52 3.53 -1.45
N ALA A 237 16.26 3.00 -2.43
CA ALA A 237 16.94 1.72 -2.29
C ALA A 237 18.06 1.82 -1.24
N SER A 238 18.33 0.72 -0.54
CA SER A 238 19.54 0.59 0.28
C SER A 238 20.76 0.69 -0.64
N ALA A 239 21.68 1.59 -0.30
CA ALA A 239 22.97 1.71 -0.96
C ALA A 239 23.86 0.49 -0.65
#